data_AF-A0A974DY15-F1
#
_entry.id   AF-A0A974DY15-F1
#
_cell.length_a   1.000
_cell.length_b   1.000
_cell.length_c   1.000
_cell.angle_alpha   90.00
_cell.angle_beta   90.00
_cell.angle_gamma   90.00
#
_symmetry.space_group_name_H-M   'P 1'
#
loop_
_entity.id
_entity.type
_entity.pdbx_description
1 polymer ?
#
loop_
_entity_poly.entity_id
_entity_poly.type
_entity_poly.pdbx_seq_one_letter_code
_entity_poly.pdbx_strand_id
1 'polypeptide(L)'
;MSLKNIGARPVITFRRRKNLSDCLTHSHFTTTTKSTWLSELTKSCYKCGNCVACPLIEKTTSVRGRSDIEEFKLRHFMNCKTPRVVYIMRCICNKLYVGKTLRQFRRRILEHVGDVRNKRNTSVAIHVNELHGGNVNTMKFFAVEHFQPTTRVGDIDTKLLQCEAKWIYWLNSRSPAGLNEGFTFKPFL
;
A
#
# COMPACT_ATOMS: atom_id res chain seq x y z
N MET A 1 -42.76 20.97 -2.24
CA MET A 1 -41.87 20.63 -1.10
C MET A 1 -42.57 21.08 0.17
N SER A 2 -43.07 20.14 0.98
CA SER A 2 -43.83 20.45 2.20
C SER A 2 -42.87 20.51 3.39
N LEU A 3 -42.75 21.69 4.00
CA LEU A 3 -42.05 21.90 5.26
C LEU A 3 -42.88 21.26 6.37
N LYS A 4 -42.28 20.25 7.03
CA LYS A 4 -42.91 19.54 8.16
C LYS A 4 -43.18 20.51 9.30
N ASN A 5 -44.46 20.53 9.66
CA ASN A 5 -45.08 21.20 10.79
C ASN A 5 -44.31 20.94 12.10
N ILE A 6 -43.74 21.99 12.71
CA ILE A 6 -43.31 21.96 14.11
C ILE A 6 -44.57 22.34 14.91
N GLY A 7 -45.11 21.39 15.67
CA GLY A 7 -46.38 21.56 16.38
C GLY A 7 -46.37 22.77 17.34
N ALA A 8 -47.52 23.45 17.45
CA ALA A 8 -47.70 24.72 18.16
C ALA A 8 -47.57 24.66 19.71
N ARG A 9 -47.11 23.55 20.28
CA ARG A 9 -46.94 23.39 21.74
C ARG A 9 -45.57 22.77 22.04
N PRO A 10 -44.82 23.27 23.04
CA PRO A 10 -43.56 22.67 23.44
C PRO A 10 -43.80 21.26 23.98
N VAL A 11 -43.13 20.27 23.39
CA VAL A 11 -43.17 18.88 23.84
C VAL A 11 -41.98 18.65 24.79
N ILE A 12 -42.28 18.40 26.06
CA ILE A 12 -41.25 17.98 27.02
C ILE A 12 -40.96 16.50 26.77
N THR A 13 -39.74 16.19 26.34
CA THR A 13 -39.28 14.82 26.13
C THR A 13 -38.23 14.46 27.18
N PHE A 14 -38.41 13.31 27.83
CA PHE A 14 -37.43 12.78 28.78
C PHE A 14 -36.45 11.87 28.04
N ARG A 15 -35.16 12.19 28.12
CA ARG A 15 -34.10 11.34 27.59
C ARG A 15 -33.66 10.35 28.67
N ARG A 16 -33.75 9.06 28.37
CA ARG A 16 -33.20 7.99 29.23
C ARG A 16 -31.69 8.22 29.48
N ARG A 17 -31.23 7.99 30.71
CA ARG A 17 -29.79 7.96 31.03
C ARG A 17 -29.13 6.74 30.37
N LYS A 18 -27.94 6.93 29.79
CA LYS A 18 -27.16 5.83 29.20
C LYS A 18 -26.81 4.82 30.28
N ASN A 19 -27.04 3.53 30.01
CA ASN A 19 -26.65 2.45 30.92
C ASN A 19 -25.35 1.78 30.43
N LEU A 20 -24.83 0.84 31.23
CA LEU A 20 -23.58 0.15 30.93
C LEU A 20 -23.66 -0.61 29.58
N SER A 21 -24.83 -1.18 29.25
CA SER A 21 -25.06 -1.81 27.95
C SER A 21 -24.92 -0.81 26.81
N ASP A 22 -25.50 0.39 26.92
CA ASP A 22 -25.34 1.46 25.90
C ASP A 22 -23.88 1.91 25.73
N CYS A 23 -23.05 1.81 26.78
CA CYS A 23 -21.62 2.11 26.70
C CYS A 23 -20.82 0.97 26.08
N LEU A 24 -21.17 -0.29 26.35
CA LEU A 24 -20.39 -1.47 25.97
C LEU A 24 -20.82 -2.12 24.65
N THR A 25 -22.04 -1.87 24.18
CA THR A 25 -22.60 -2.48 22.95
C THR A 25 -22.30 -1.69 21.67
N HIS A 26 -21.65 -0.54 21.78
CA HIS A 26 -21.14 0.14 20.59
C HIS A 26 -19.94 -0.64 20.05
N SER A 27 -20.19 -1.45 19.01
CA SER A 27 -19.11 -2.03 18.24
C SER A 27 -18.20 -0.90 17.74
N HIS A 28 -16.90 -0.98 17.97
CA HIS A 28 -15.89 -0.18 17.26
C HIS A 28 -15.81 -0.52 15.76
N PHE A 29 -16.84 -1.17 15.21
CA PHE A 29 -17.06 -1.27 13.79
C PHE A 29 -17.27 0.16 13.30
N THR A 30 -16.18 0.80 12.87
CA THR A 30 -16.26 1.91 11.95
C THR A 30 -17.09 1.39 10.78
N THR A 31 -18.32 1.87 10.65
CA THR A 31 -19.13 1.64 9.46
C THR A 31 -18.22 1.95 8.29
N THR A 32 -17.87 0.91 7.53
CA THR A 32 -17.15 1.04 6.27
C THR A 32 -17.78 2.20 5.54
N THR A 33 -17.03 3.28 5.29
CA THR A 33 -17.53 4.41 4.51
C THR A 33 -18.17 3.81 3.27
N LYS A 34 -19.49 4.00 3.08
CA LYS A 34 -20.21 3.45 1.93
C LYS A 34 -19.38 3.78 0.70
N SER A 35 -18.96 2.76 -0.06
CA SER A 35 -18.13 2.98 -1.22
C SER A 35 -18.90 3.87 -2.19
N THR A 36 -18.42 5.10 -2.38
CA THR A 36 -18.89 5.93 -3.49
C THR A 36 -18.24 5.41 -4.76
N TRP A 37 -18.87 5.62 -5.91
CA TRP A 37 -18.27 5.32 -7.22
C TRP A 37 -16.83 5.87 -7.33
N LEU A 38 -16.58 7.06 -6.76
CA LEU A 38 -15.25 7.68 -6.68
C LEU A 38 -14.25 6.87 -5.84
N SER A 39 -14.68 6.26 -4.73
CA SER A 39 -13.82 5.41 -3.88
C SER A 39 -13.42 4.09 -4.55
N GLU A 40 -14.21 3.61 -5.51
CA GLU A 40 -13.89 2.43 -6.31
C GLU A 40 -12.97 2.77 -7.47
N LEU A 41 -13.17 3.92 -8.11
CA LEU A 41 -12.31 4.41 -9.19
C LEU A 41 -10.88 4.78 -8.74
N THR A 42 -10.68 4.96 -7.43
CA THR A 42 -9.42 5.44 -6.84
C THR A 42 -8.54 4.32 -6.27
N LYS A 43 -8.92 3.05 -6.40
CA LYS A 43 -8.11 1.92 -5.89
C LYS A 43 -6.91 1.64 -6.79
N SER A 44 -5.88 2.47 -6.68
CA SER A 44 -4.63 2.33 -7.41
C SER A 44 -3.48 3.09 -6.76
N CYS A 45 -2.27 2.84 -7.25
CA CYS A 45 -1.09 3.64 -6.96
C CYS A 45 -1.02 4.87 -7.88
N TYR A 46 -0.89 6.07 -7.31
CA TYR A 46 -0.80 7.34 -8.04
C TYR A 46 0.38 8.20 -7.62
N LYS A 47 0.77 9.13 -8.51
CA LYS A 47 1.66 10.24 -8.16
C LYS A 47 0.92 11.21 -7.23
N CYS A 48 1.60 11.77 -6.24
CA CYS A 48 1.04 12.82 -5.38
C CYS A 48 1.16 14.24 -5.98
N GLY A 49 1.65 14.38 -7.21
CA GLY A 49 1.79 15.65 -7.94
C GLY A 49 3.01 16.49 -7.56
N ASN A 50 3.36 16.57 -6.27
CA ASN A 50 4.35 17.53 -5.76
C ASN A 50 5.48 16.87 -4.92
N CYS A 51 6.20 15.88 -5.46
CA CYS A 51 7.40 15.37 -4.79
C CYS A 51 8.44 14.79 -5.76
N VAL A 52 9.70 14.77 -5.32
CA VAL A 52 10.87 14.30 -6.10
C VAL A 52 10.76 12.82 -6.50
N ALA A 53 9.99 12.00 -5.77
CA ALA A 53 9.79 10.59 -6.11
C ALA A 53 8.72 10.37 -7.20
N CYS A 54 7.83 11.35 -7.46
CA CYS A 54 6.72 11.21 -8.42
C CYS A 54 7.15 10.77 -9.83
N PRO A 55 8.27 11.24 -10.42
CA PRO A 55 8.69 10.81 -11.75
C PRO A 55 8.97 9.31 -11.86
N LEU A 56 9.32 8.67 -10.75
CA LEU A 56 9.60 7.24 -10.66
C LEU A 56 8.36 6.39 -10.34
N ILE A 57 7.23 7.03 -10.02
CA ILE A 57 5.99 6.30 -9.74
C ILE A 57 5.23 6.00 -11.02
N GLU A 58 4.88 4.73 -11.16
CA GLU A 58 3.99 4.21 -12.18
C GLU A 58 2.55 4.19 -11.65
N LYS A 59 1.59 4.60 -12.49
CA LYS A 59 0.18 4.46 -12.17
C LYS A 59 -0.20 3.01 -12.41
N THR A 60 -0.72 2.35 -11.38
CA THR A 60 -1.04 0.92 -11.46
C THR A 60 -2.35 0.63 -10.75
N THR A 61 -3.27 -0.05 -11.44
CA THR A 61 -4.59 -0.50 -10.94
C THR A 61 -4.62 -2.00 -10.68
N SER A 62 -3.79 -2.76 -11.39
CA SER A 62 -3.67 -4.19 -11.24
C SER A 62 -2.27 -4.67 -11.55
N VAL A 63 -1.94 -5.84 -11.04
CA VAL A 63 -0.67 -6.52 -11.29
C VAL A 63 -0.98 -7.87 -11.90
N ARG A 64 -0.29 -8.23 -12.98
CA ARG A 64 -0.30 -9.59 -13.52
C ARG A 64 0.81 -10.38 -12.86
N GLY A 65 0.47 -11.55 -12.33
CA GLY A 65 1.42 -12.46 -11.71
C GLY A 65 1.62 -13.71 -12.56
N ARG A 66 1.82 -14.81 -11.88
CA ARG A 66 1.95 -16.16 -12.44
C ARG A 66 0.59 -16.71 -12.88
N SER A 67 0.65 -17.64 -13.83
CA SER A 67 -0.48 -18.08 -14.66
C SER A 67 -1.68 -18.67 -13.91
N ASP A 68 -1.52 -19.08 -12.64
CA ASP A 68 -2.60 -19.59 -11.80
C ASP A 68 -3.57 -18.51 -11.29
N ILE A 69 -3.11 -17.26 -11.18
CA ILE A 69 -3.95 -16.09 -10.83
C ILE A 69 -3.58 -14.97 -11.79
N GLU A 70 -4.42 -14.79 -12.80
CA GLU A 70 -4.11 -13.95 -13.96
C GLU A 70 -3.89 -12.47 -13.57
N GLU A 71 -4.67 -11.95 -12.62
CA GLU A 71 -4.63 -10.53 -12.27
C GLU A 71 -4.99 -10.27 -10.79
N PHE A 72 -4.17 -9.48 -10.12
CA PHE A 72 -4.46 -8.92 -8.80
C PHE A 72 -4.86 -7.44 -8.93
N LYS A 73 -6.12 -7.12 -8.60
CA LYS A 73 -6.62 -5.73 -8.57
C LYS A 73 -6.29 -5.08 -7.23
N LEU A 74 -5.69 -3.90 -7.28
CA LEU A 74 -5.36 -3.13 -6.08
C LEU A 74 -6.64 -2.77 -5.32
N ARG A 75 -6.58 -2.83 -4.00
CA ARG A 75 -7.74 -2.61 -3.11
C ARG A 75 -7.74 -1.25 -2.44
N HIS A 76 -6.61 -0.55 -2.49
CA HIS A 76 -6.35 0.66 -1.73
C HIS A 76 -5.93 1.81 -2.65
N PHE A 77 -6.36 3.03 -2.33
CA PHE A 77 -5.73 4.23 -2.87
C PHE A 77 -4.39 4.44 -2.20
N MET A 78 -3.32 4.47 -2.99
CA MET A 78 -1.95 4.64 -2.50
C MET A 78 -1.23 5.69 -3.33
N ASN A 79 -0.30 6.41 -2.72
CA ASN A 79 0.56 7.36 -3.41
C ASN A 79 1.93 7.46 -2.72
N CYS A 80 2.79 8.36 -3.20
CA CYS A 80 4.14 8.55 -2.64
C CYS A 80 4.15 8.89 -1.13
N LYS A 81 3.06 9.42 -0.58
CA LYS A 81 2.98 9.79 0.84
C LYS A 81 2.46 8.66 1.72
N THR A 82 1.92 7.59 1.14
CA THR A 82 1.38 6.45 1.91
C THR A 82 2.51 5.72 2.65
N PRO A 83 2.45 5.60 4.00
CA PRO A 83 3.38 4.78 4.79
C PRO A 83 2.91 3.33 4.88
N ARG A 84 3.72 2.41 5.42
CA ARG A 84 3.33 1.00 5.67
C ARG A 84 2.80 0.30 4.43
N VAL A 85 3.60 0.31 3.37
CA VAL A 85 3.25 -0.30 2.10
C VAL A 85 4.17 -1.46 1.76
N VAL A 86 3.61 -2.44 1.05
CA VAL A 86 4.38 -3.33 0.18
C VAL A 86 4.34 -2.73 -1.22
N TYR A 87 5.48 -2.71 -1.89
CA TYR A 87 5.65 -2.10 -3.20
C TYR A 87 6.45 -3.00 -4.13
N ILE A 88 6.31 -2.73 -5.42
CA ILE A 88 7.08 -3.35 -6.48
C ILE A 88 7.90 -2.27 -7.16
N MET A 89 9.17 -2.59 -7.43
CA MET A 89 10.00 -1.88 -8.39
C MET A 89 10.12 -2.74 -9.64
N ARG A 90 9.75 -2.16 -10.79
CA ARG A 90 9.87 -2.74 -12.12
C ARG A 90 11.01 -2.03 -12.84
N CYS A 91 11.99 -2.80 -13.29
CA CYS A 91 13.01 -2.31 -14.21
C CYS A 91 12.47 -2.33 -15.66
N ILE A 92 13.00 -1.47 -16.53
CA ILE A 92 12.72 -1.50 -17.98
C ILE A 92 13.06 -2.84 -18.64
N CYS A 93 13.96 -3.65 -18.07
CA CYS A 93 14.26 -5.01 -18.54
C CYS A 93 13.26 -6.07 -18.01
N ASN A 94 12.13 -5.63 -17.45
CA ASN A 94 11.06 -6.45 -16.86
C ASN A 94 11.43 -7.24 -15.59
N LYS A 95 12.65 -7.11 -15.06
CA LYS A 95 12.97 -7.64 -13.73
C LYS A 95 12.22 -6.88 -12.63
N LEU A 96 11.69 -7.65 -11.68
CA LEU A 96 10.91 -7.13 -10.55
C LEU A 96 11.70 -7.26 -9.24
N TYR A 97 11.52 -6.28 -8.37
CA TYR A 97 11.90 -6.31 -6.96
C TYR A 97 10.67 -6.03 -6.12
N VAL A 98 10.42 -6.82 -5.09
CA VAL A 98 9.38 -6.57 -4.08
C VAL A 98 10.04 -6.08 -2.80
N GLY A 99 9.46 -5.04 -2.20
CA GLY A 99 9.93 -4.52 -0.92
C GLY A 99 8.79 -4.07 -0.01
N LYS A 100 9.06 -3.97 1.30
CA LYS A 100 8.21 -3.25 2.26
C LYS A 100 8.83 -1.95 2.76
N THR A 101 7.99 -1.08 3.31
CA THR A 101 8.43 0.06 4.13
C THR A 101 7.39 0.44 5.17
N LEU A 102 7.82 0.64 6.42
CA LEU A 102 6.99 1.27 7.46
C LEU A 102 6.85 2.79 7.22
N ARG A 103 7.88 3.40 6.62
CA ARG A 103 7.95 4.85 6.33
C ARG A 103 7.18 5.18 5.05
N GLN A 104 6.97 6.47 4.79
CA GLN A 104 6.34 6.95 3.56
C GLN A 104 7.03 6.40 2.31
N PHE A 105 6.25 5.94 1.35
CA PHE A 105 6.75 5.28 0.13
C PHE A 105 7.82 6.10 -0.61
N ARG A 106 7.64 7.42 -0.72
CA ARG A 106 8.61 8.34 -1.34
C ARG A 106 10.00 8.26 -0.71
N ARG A 107 10.11 8.06 0.60
CA ARG A 107 11.41 7.95 1.28
C ARG A 107 12.13 6.70 0.81
N ARG A 108 11.41 5.57 0.71
CA ARG A 108 11.97 4.31 0.23
C ARG A 108 12.40 4.37 -1.23
N ILE A 109 11.63 5.04 -2.09
CA ILE A 109 12.02 5.27 -3.49
C ILE A 109 13.33 6.05 -3.57
N LEU A 110 13.45 7.15 -2.81
CA LEU A 110 14.65 7.98 -2.82
C LEU A 110 15.88 7.27 -2.22
N GLU A 111 15.67 6.32 -1.32
CA GLU A 111 16.75 5.43 -0.84
C GLU A 111 17.28 4.54 -1.96
N HIS A 112 16.42 3.88 -2.74
CA HIS A 112 16.87 3.11 -3.92
C HIS A 112 17.64 3.98 -4.90
N VAL A 113 17.18 5.22 -5.14
CA VAL A 113 17.88 6.21 -5.96
C VAL A 113 19.26 6.54 -5.38
N GLY A 114 19.34 6.76 -4.06
CA GLY A 114 20.59 7.00 -3.35
C GLY A 114 21.53 5.80 -3.40
N ASP A 115 21.01 4.58 -3.29
CA ASP A 115 21.78 3.34 -3.35
C ASP A 115 22.42 3.16 -4.73
N VAL A 116 21.68 3.43 -5.82
CA VAL A 116 22.23 3.43 -7.18
C VAL A 116 23.33 4.48 -7.32
N ARG A 117 23.05 5.74 -6.97
CA ARG A 117 24.00 6.86 -7.12
C ARG A 117 25.30 6.66 -6.36
N ASN A 118 25.21 6.07 -5.17
CA ASN A 118 26.37 5.80 -4.31
C ASN A 118 26.96 4.40 -4.52
N LYS A 119 26.51 3.66 -5.54
CA LYS A 119 26.98 2.30 -5.86
C LYS A 119 26.97 1.36 -4.65
N ARG A 120 25.90 1.42 -3.84
CA ARG A 120 25.76 0.55 -2.67
C ARG A 120 25.54 -0.90 -3.10
N ASN A 121 25.96 -1.82 -2.24
CA ASN A 121 25.83 -3.26 -2.45
C ASN A 121 24.39 -3.72 -2.13
N THR A 122 23.42 -3.30 -2.93
CA THR A 122 22.04 -3.80 -2.89
C THR A 122 21.67 -4.37 -4.24
N SER A 123 20.89 -5.45 -4.28
CA SER A 123 20.54 -6.13 -5.54
C SER A 123 19.97 -5.20 -6.64
N VAL A 124 19.14 -4.24 -6.25
CA VAL A 124 18.61 -3.21 -7.15
C VAL A 124 19.72 -2.28 -7.66
N ALA A 125 20.58 -1.79 -6.76
CA ALA A 125 21.65 -0.87 -7.13
C ALA A 125 22.70 -1.55 -8.01
N ILE A 126 23.11 -2.76 -7.69
CA ILE A 126 24.02 -3.58 -8.50
C ILE A 126 23.43 -3.75 -9.90
N HIS A 127 22.18 -4.24 -10.00
CA HIS A 127 21.50 -4.44 -11.28
C HIS A 127 21.45 -3.17 -12.13
N VAL A 128 21.06 -2.03 -11.55
CA VAL A 128 20.95 -0.76 -12.29
C VAL A 128 22.32 -0.20 -12.68
N ASN A 129 23.32 -0.32 -11.81
CA ASN A 129 24.67 0.16 -12.11
C ASN A 129 25.35 -0.68 -13.19
N GLU A 130 25.23 -2.00 -13.14
CA GLU A 130 25.89 -2.90 -14.07
C GLU A 130 25.19 -2.98 -15.42
N LEU A 131 23.85 -3.09 -15.45
CA LEU A 131 23.11 -3.31 -16.70
C LEU A 131 22.55 -2.04 -17.33
N HIS A 132 22.38 -0.97 -16.55
CA HIS A 132 21.75 0.28 -17.00
C HIS A 132 22.63 1.52 -16.79
N GLY A 133 23.93 1.34 -16.51
CA GLY A 133 24.90 2.42 -16.35
C GLY A 133 24.56 3.40 -15.21
N GLY A 134 23.82 2.94 -14.19
CA GLY A 134 23.41 3.78 -13.06
C GLY A 134 22.23 4.70 -13.35
N ASN A 135 21.55 4.53 -14.50
CA ASN A 135 20.39 5.35 -14.85
C ASN A 135 19.17 5.00 -13.99
N VAL A 136 18.90 5.82 -12.98
CA VAL A 136 17.77 5.63 -12.04
C VAL A 136 16.39 5.70 -12.70
N ASN A 137 16.26 6.32 -13.88
CA ASN A 137 14.97 6.41 -14.58
C ASN A 137 14.49 5.07 -15.13
N THR A 138 15.37 4.05 -15.14
CA THR A 138 15.04 2.67 -15.49
C THR A 138 14.20 1.97 -14.43
N MET A 139 14.13 2.52 -13.21
CA MET A 139 13.31 1.99 -12.12
C MET A 139 11.96 2.68 -12.09
N LYS A 140 10.88 1.90 -12.11
CA LYS A 140 9.51 2.36 -11.88
C LYS A 140 8.92 1.67 -10.65
N PHE A 141 8.19 2.43 -9.84
CA PHE A 141 7.70 1.99 -8.55
C PHE A 141 6.18 2.13 -8.44
N PHE A 142 5.53 1.16 -7.83
CA PHE A 142 4.12 1.26 -7.44
C PHE A 142 3.84 0.45 -6.18
N ALA A 143 2.99 0.98 -5.31
CA ALA A 143 2.55 0.31 -4.09
C ALA A 143 1.40 -0.65 -4.43
N VAL A 144 1.38 -1.83 -3.79
CA VAL A 144 0.38 -2.88 -4.05
C VAL A 144 -0.49 -3.19 -2.85
N GLU A 145 0.04 -3.04 -1.64
CA GLU A 145 -0.69 -3.27 -0.40
C GLU A 145 -0.35 -2.18 0.62
N HIS A 146 -1.31 -1.88 1.49
CA HIS A 146 -1.20 -0.87 2.54
C HIS A 146 -1.85 -1.35 3.84
N PHE A 147 -1.15 -1.18 4.96
CA PHE A 147 -1.64 -1.59 6.27
C PHE A 147 -1.93 -0.38 7.16
N GLN A 148 -3.19 -0.24 7.56
CA GLN A 148 -3.59 0.74 8.56
C GLN A 148 -3.44 0.16 9.98
N PRO A 149 -2.91 0.93 10.94
CA PRO A 149 -2.83 0.54 12.33
C PRO A 149 -4.25 0.57 12.86
N THR A 150 -4.70 -0.53 13.44
CA THR A 150 -5.95 -0.55 14.20
C THR A 150 -5.66 -1.22 15.53
N THR A 151 -6.53 -1.06 16.51
CA THR A 151 -6.41 -1.73 17.82
C THR A 151 -6.37 -3.26 17.73
N ARG A 152 -6.78 -3.84 16.60
CA ARG A 152 -6.80 -5.30 16.34
C ARG A 152 -5.70 -5.78 15.40
N VAL A 153 -5.01 -4.86 14.73
CA VAL A 153 -3.89 -5.25 13.87
C VAL A 153 -2.72 -5.51 14.81
N GLY A 154 -2.26 -6.76 14.85
CA GLY A 154 -1.04 -7.16 15.56
C GLY A 154 0.19 -6.43 15.01
N ASP A 155 1.38 -6.95 15.26
CA ASP A 155 2.60 -6.27 14.76
C ASP A 155 2.54 -6.03 13.24
N ILE A 156 2.53 -4.73 12.88
CA ILE A 156 2.39 -4.26 11.51
C ILE A 156 3.61 -4.68 10.68
N ASP A 157 4.80 -4.70 11.29
CA ASP A 157 5.99 -5.06 10.56
C ASP A 157 5.97 -6.53 10.16
N THR A 158 5.54 -7.41 11.07
CA THR A 158 5.27 -8.83 10.77
C THR A 158 4.24 -8.99 9.66
N LYS A 159 3.15 -8.21 9.64
CA LYS A 159 2.16 -8.25 8.54
C LYS A 159 2.74 -7.81 7.20
N LEU A 160 3.55 -6.76 7.19
CA LEU A 160 4.25 -6.29 5.99
C LEU A 160 5.25 -7.36 5.49
N LEU A 161 6.00 -7.99 6.40
CA LEU A 161 6.93 -9.07 6.09
C LEU A 161 6.22 -10.29 5.48
N GLN A 162 5.11 -10.72 6.07
CA GLN A 162 4.27 -11.80 5.53
C GLN A 162 3.74 -11.45 4.14
N CYS A 163 3.29 -10.21 3.95
CA CYS A 163 2.78 -9.74 2.68
C CYS A 163 3.88 -9.67 1.61
N GLU A 164 5.04 -9.11 1.94
CA GLU A 164 6.23 -9.06 1.08
C GLU A 164 6.64 -10.46 0.62
N ALA A 165 6.72 -11.44 1.52
CA ALA A 165 7.05 -12.83 1.17
C ALA A 165 6.03 -13.44 0.18
N LYS A 166 4.73 -13.21 0.38
CA LYS A 166 3.68 -13.66 -0.56
C LYS A 166 3.86 -13.04 -1.93
N TRP A 167 4.15 -11.74 -2.01
CA TRP A 167 4.38 -11.04 -3.26
C TRP A 167 5.65 -11.50 -3.96
N ILE A 168 6.74 -11.77 -3.22
CA ILE A 168 7.98 -12.30 -3.79
C ILE A 168 7.72 -13.65 -4.45
N TYR A 169 7.02 -14.54 -3.75
CA TYR A 169 6.65 -15.86 -4.24
C TYR A 169 5.69 -15.79 -5.43
N TRP A 170 4.65 -14.93 -5.36
CA TRP A 170 3.67 -14.79 -6.42
C TRP A 170 4.28 -14.21 -7.70
N LEU A 171 5.19 -13.24 -7.61
CA LEU A 171 5.79 -12.62 -8.80
C LEU A 171 7.03 -13.33 -9.33
N ASN A 172 7.47 -14.42 -8.69
CA ASN A 172 8.76 -15.05 -8.97
C ASN A 172 9.91 -14.04 -9.05
N SER A 173 9.92 -13.07 -8.12
CA SER A 173 10.87 -11.95 -8.15
C SER A 173 12.24 -12.30 -7.56
N ARG A 174 12.49 -13.58 -7.24
CA ARG A 174 13.78 -14.04 -6.72
C ARG A 174 14.83 -14.08 -7.85
N SER A 175 16.07 -13.75 -7.53
CA SER A 175 17.20 -14.00 -8.41
C SER A 175 17.28 -15.51 -8.78
N PRO A 176 17.52 -15.88 -10.05
CA PRO A 176 17.90 -14.99 -11.17
C PRO A 176 16.73 -14.39 -11.95
N ALA A 177 15.48 -14.82 -11.75
CA ALA A 177 14.33 -14.34 -12.52
C ALA A 177 14.02 -12.85 -12.22
N GLY A 178 14.04 -12.46 -10.94
CA GLY A 178 13.92 -11.08 -10.48
C GLY A 178 15.15 -10.60 -9.70
N LEU A 179 14.94 -9.63 -8.81
CA LEU A 179 15.99 -8.90 -8.08
C LEU A 179 15.99 -9.14 -6.58
N ASN A 180 15.05 -9.88 -6.01
CA ASN A 180 15.12 -10.27 -4.60
C ASN A 180 16.18 -11.37 -4.42
N GLU A 181 17.20 -11.14 -3.57
CA GLU A 181 18.26 -12.14 -3.31
C GLU A 181 17.70 -13.38 -2.59
N GLY A 182 16.71 -13.17 -1.72
CA GLY A 182 16.02 -14.21 -1.01
C GLY A 182 14.80 -13.65 -0.29
N PHE A 183 14.04 -14.54 0.32
CA PHE A 183 12.97 -14.20 1.25
C PHE A 183 12.83 -15.32 2.28
N THR A 184 12.20 -15.03 3.41
CA THR A 184 12.02 -16.00 4.49
C THR A 184 10.56 -16.12 4.88
N PHE A 185 10.14 -17.34 5.22
CA PHE A 185 8.82 -17.62 5.79
C PHE A 185 8.82 -17.55 7.32
N LYS A 186 9.94 -17.19 7.97
CA LYS A 186 10.00 -16.95 9.43
C LYS A 186 8.85 -16.08 9.97
N PRO A 187 8.39 -15.04 9.28
CA PRO A 187 7.26 -14.23 9.76
C PRO A 187 5.94 -14.98 9.90
N PHE A 188 5.81 -16.21 9.39
CA PHE A 188 4.60 -17.04 9.47
C PHE A 188 4.64 -18.08 10.60
N LEU A 189 5.78 -18.23 11.27
CA LEU A 189 6.01 -19.15 12.38
C LEU A 189 5.82 -18.41 13.71
#